data_AF-A0A2T4CZ02-F1
#
_entry.id   AF-A0A2T4CZ02-F1
#
_cell.length_a   1.000
_cell.length_b   1.000
_cell.length_c   1.000
_cell.angle_alpha   90.00
_cell.angle_beta   90.00
_cell.angle_gamma   90.00
#
_symmetry.space_group_name_H-M   'P 1'
#
loop_
_entity.id
_entity.type
_entity.pdbx_description
1 polymer ?
#
loop_
_entity_poly.entity_id
_entity_poly.type
_entity_poly.pdbx_seq_one_letter_code
_entity_poly.pdbx_strand_id
1 'polypeptide(L)'
;MLRIDELEHLPPVLSLLLYEMGHCKSWDDMRKRVKSMLKDLSNQAEIFDDHQVTQRENFTGFDTHLHGATDLLSYGHSCSSLDCRIAAADRVARSFGLLSDRIWMTDLLSEKFLDFGEPTDAKIDNVIEDTLVITRLLPLISAGILRFKSPWLSTCNSCLEEFERQVEISTAELTDIFISEFKIHKRDGGDFYVDTGTCFDPSLRIVSQTNSGDKFPTLREITEKCIYNEIRTALWTAREASFTKGAVVSNSRVAMAGLLKQDGRLNDVNTLKLLDNERGLTIPWVSELDPMQIIDLRQEASEALPFFREKFAQAMAIDNSTNNNQDSLKKLITELREQSIEVRAELTSLQKNSSRFWKTTYGVLGLSISAYGVANDEVFAGMAGLLPIIHLLIDHKSGHEAEVSKITSKPGYILIKAQDILAHAH
;
A
#
# COMPACT_ATOMS: atom_id res chain seq x y z
N MET A 1 21.00 7.03 -1.07
CA MET A 1 19.76 7.22 -0.29
C MET A 1 19.49 8.70 -0.30
N LEU A 2 18.40 9.13 -0.94
CA LEU A 2 17.99 10.54 -0.94
C LEU A 2 17.75 10.99 0.49
N ARG A 3 18.05 12.27 0.80
CA ARG A 3 17.63 12.83 2.10
C ARG A 3 16.10 12.82 2.12
N ILE A 4 15.52 12.41 3.24
CA ILE A 4 14.06 12.34 3.40
C ILE A 4 13.41 13.70 3.07
N ASP A 5 14.10 14.79 3.40
CA ASP A 5 13.66 16.17 3.15
C ASP A 5 13.60 16.56 1.66
N GLU A 6 14.18 15.77 0.77
CA GLU A 6 14.19 15.99 -0.68
C GLU A 6 13.08 15.21 -1.40
N LEU A 7 12.29 14.42 -0.67
CA LEU A 7 11.21 13.64 -1.25
C LEU A 7 10.00 14.52 -1.58
N GLU A 8 9.64 14.56 -2.86
CA GLU A 8 8.40 15.18 -3.32
C GLU A 8 7.20 14.50 -2.65
N HIS A 9 6.20 15.29 -2.25
CA HIS A 9 4.97 14.82 -1.60
C HIS A 9 5.15 14.23 -0.19
N LEU A 10 6.26 14.50 0.48
CA LEU A 10 6.41 14.28 1.91
C LEU A 10 6.10 15.58 2.68
N PRO A 11 5.16 15.58 3.64
CA PRO A 11 4.88 16.75 4.45
C PRO A 11 6.12 17.17 5.24
N PRO A 12 6.58 18.43 5.19
CA PRO A 12 7.75 18.89 5.93
C PRO A 12 7.62 18.65 7.43
N VAL A 13 6.40 18.79 7.94
CA VAL A 13 6.01 18.46 9.32
C VAL A 13 6.43 17.03 9.68
N LEU A 14 6.15 16.06 8.81
CA LEU A 14 6.49 14.67 9.04
C LEU A 14 8.00 14.44 9.01
N SER A 15 8.71 15.06 8.08
CA SER A 15 10.19 14.99 8.03
C SER A 15 10.81 15.50 9.33
N LEU A 16 10.34 16.64 9.84
CA LEU A 16 10.79 17.22 11.11
C LEU A 16 10.48 16.29 12.29
N LEU A 17 9.26 15.75 12.36
CA LEU A 17 8.88 14.81 13.43
C LEU A 17 9.72 13.53 13.41
N LEU A 18 9.92 12.92 12.24
CA LEU A 18 10.71 11.69 12.08
C LEU A 18 12.17 11.91 12.49
N TYR A 19 12.77 13.03 12.07
CA TYR A 19 14.14 13.38 12.43
C TYR A 19 14.28 13.57 13.94
N GLU A 20 13.39 14.33 14.56
CA GLU A 20 13.51 14.74 15.95
C GLU A 20 13.15 13.62 16.93
N MET A 21 12.13 12.82 16.62
CA MET A 21 11.77 11.66 17.44
C MET A 21 12.84 10.56 17.40
N GLY A 22 13.57 10.42 16.28
CA GLY A 22 14.68 9.47 16.18
C GLY A 22 15.83 9.73 17.17
N HIS A 23 15.92 10.94 17.73
CA HIS A 23 16.93 11.31 18.73
C HIS A 23 16.43 11.24 20.18
N CYS A 24 15.13 11.06 20.38
CA CYS A 24 14.52 11.03 21.70
C CYS A 24 14.72 9.66 22.37
N LYS A 25 14.97 9.66 23.69
CA LYS A 25 15.24 8.41 24.45
C LYS A 25 14.04 7.88 25.24
N SER A 26 13.03 8.70 25.44
CA SER A 26 11.84 8.35 26.22
C SER A 26 10.60 9.08 25.71
N TRP A 27 9.43 8.59 26.10
CA TRP A 27 8.14 9.20 25.75
C TRP A 27 8.03 10.66 26.26
N ASP A 28 8.51 10.94 27.47
CA ASP A 28 8.53 12.30 28.02
C ASP A 28 9.46 13.25 27.26
N ASP A 29 10.57 12.71 26.73
CA ASP A 29 11.49 13.46 25.86
C ASP A 29 10.80 13.82 24.53
N MET A 30 10.12 12.84 23.92
CA MET A 30 9.30 13.07 22.71
C MET A 30 8.22 14.13 22.95
N ARG A 31 7.49 14.07 24.08
CA ARG A 31 6.48 15.09 24.44
C ARG A 31 7.08 16.49 24.53
N LYS A 32 8.19 16.64 25.25
CA LYS A 32 8.90 17.92 25.39
C LYS A 32 9.37 18.43 24.03
N ARG A 33 9.89 17.54 23.20
CA ARG A 33 10.40 17.88 21.86
C ARG A 33 9.27 18.35 20.95
N VAL A 34 8.19 17.58 20.80
CA VAL A 34 7.01 17.97 20.01
C VAL A 34 6.45 19.31 20.51
N LYS A 35 6.27 19.47 21.83
CA LYS A 35 5.77 20.71 22.43
C LYS A 35 6.65 21.92 22.09
N SER A 36 7.96 21.74 22.09
CA SER A 36 8.90 22.83 21.75
C SER A 36 8.85 23.25 20.28
N MET A 37 8.39 22.35 19.40
CA MET A 37 8.40 22.54 17.94
C MET A 37 7.01 22.88 17.37
N LEU A 38 5.95 22.96 18.18
CA LEU A 38 4.57 23.18 17.70
C LEU A 38 4.43 24.38 16.76
N LYS A 39 5.13 25.48 17.06
CA LYS A 39 5.13 26.67 16.21
C LYS A 39 5.77 26.40 14.85
N ASP A 40 6.89 25.68 14.84
CA ASP A 40 7.60 25.35 13.60
C ASP A 40 6.80 24.35 12.76
N LEU A 41 6.17 23.35 13.40
CA LEU A 41 5.27 22.39 12.76
C LEU A 41 4.05 23.08 12.13
N SER A 42 3.44 24.03 12.85
CA SER A 42 2.31 24.82 12.33
C SER A 42 2.71 25.69 11.13
N ASN A 43 3.85 26.40 11.21
CA ASN A 43 4.36 27.19 10.08
C ASN A 43 4.67 26.32 8.85
N GLN A 44 5.22 25.12 9.07
CA GLN A 44 5.54 24.19 7.97
C GLN A 44 4.29 23.59 7.34
N ALA A 45 3.25 23.31 8.13
CA ALA A 45 1.96 22.84 7.63
C ALA A 45 1.32 23.88 6.69
N GLU A 46 1.36 25.16 7.06
CA GLU A 46 0.80 26.27 6.25
C GLU A 46 1.50 26.39 4.89
N ILE A 47 2.84 26.29 4.87
CA ILE A 47 3.62 26.40 3.62
C ILE A 47 3.35 25.21 2.68
N PHE A 48 3.19 24.00 3.23
CA PHE A 48 3.03 22.80 2.42
C PHE A 48 1.69 22.76 1.68
N ASP A 49 0.61 23.23 2.33
CA ASP A 49 -0.72 23.26 1.73
C ASP A 49 -0.73 24.10 0.43
N ASP A 50 -0.14 25.30 0.47
CA ASP A 50 -0.05 26.20 -0.69
C ASP A 50 0.66 25.55 -1.90
N HIS A 51 1.65 24.69 -1.66
CA HIS A 51 2.44 24.08 -2.73
C HIS A 51 1.73 22.88 -3.38
N GLN A 52 1.09 22.01 -2.60
CA GLN A 52 0.49 20.77 -3.11
C GLN A 52 -0.70 21.01 -4.05
N VAL A 53 -1.50 22.06 -3.81
CA VAL A 53 -2.69 22.37 -4.62
C VAL A 53 -2.37 22.58 -6.11
N THR A 54 -1.11 22.91 -6.44
CA THR A 54 -0.71 23.29 -7.80
C THR A 54 -0.07 22.17 -8.63
N GLN A 55 0.43 21.10 -8.00
CA GLN A 55 1.21 20.08 -8.70
C GLN A 55 0.33 18.91 -9.15
N ARG A 56 0.19 18.77 -10.48
CA ARG A 56 -0.40 17.58 -11.10
C ARG A 56 0.69 16.82 -11.83
N GLU A 57 0.98 15.63 -11.35
CA GLU A 57 1.87 14.70 -12.06
C GLU A 57 1.08 13.82 -13.02
N ASN A 58 1.53 13.75 -14.27
CA ASN A 58 1.07 12.72 -15.19
C ASN A 58 1.88 11.44 -14.91
N PHE A 59 1.28 10.51 -14.18
CA PHE A 59 1.87 9.21 -13.88
C PHE A 59 1.13 8.09 -14.63
N THR A 60 1.87 7.08 -15.11
CA THR A 60 1.33 5.98 -15.93
C THR A 60 1.30 4.64 -15.21
N GLY A 61 1.45 4.62 -13.89
CA GLY A 61 1.36 3.40 -13.07
C GLY A 61 0.02 3.27 -12.35
N PHE A 62 -0.08 2.23 -11.53
CA PHE A 62 -1.27 1.96 -10.72
C PHE A 62 -1.21 2.70 -9.37
N ASP A 63 -1.99 3.78 -9.26
CA ASP A 63 -2.12 4.57 -8.04
C ASP A 63 -3.20 4.00 -7.14
N THR A 64 -2.93 3.95 -5.84
CA THR A 64 -3.87 3.49 -4.81
C THR A 64 -4.05 4.56 -3.75
N HIS A 65 -5.29 5.01 -3.56
CA HIS A 65 -5.65 6.01 -2.57
C HIS A 65 -6.27 5.32 -1.35
N LEU A 66 -5.64 5.46 -0.19
CA LEU A 66 -6.10 4.88 1.05
C LEU A 66 -7.29 5.68 1.62
N HIS A 67 -8.26 4.97 2.18
CA HIS A 67 -9.47 5.52 2.80
C HIS A 67 -9.88 4.71 4.04
N GLY A 68 -10.63 5.34 4.95
CA GLY A 68 -11.16 4.69 6.15
C GLY A 68 -10.04 4.24 7.07
N ALA A 69 -10.10 3.01 7.59
CA ALA A 69 -9.04 2.47 8.46
C ALA A 69 -7.71 2.24 7.75
N THR A 70 -7.69 2.20 6.43
CA THR A 70 -6.44 2.03 5.67
C THR A 70 -5.67 3.34 5.59
N ASP A 71 -6.34 4.48 5.76
CA ASP A 71 -5.69 5.77 5.98
C ASP A 71 -5.29 5.87 7.46
N LEU A 72 -4.01 5.62 7.72
CA LEU A 72 -3.49 5.38 9.08
C LEU A 72 -3.49 6.62 9.98
N LEU A 73 -3.62 7.80 9.37
CA LEU A 73 -3.71 9.07 10.09
C LEU A 73 -5.16 9.47 10.37
N SER A 74 -6.14 8.71 9.86
CA SER A 74 -7.56 9.00 10.00
C SER A 74 -8.11 8.45 11.32
N TYR A 75 -8.62 9.34 12.17
CA TYR A 75 -9.14 9.01 13.48
C TYR A 75 -10.63 8.69 13.39
N GLY A 76 -11.06 7.64 14.09
CA GLY A 76 -12.49 7.26 14.18
C GLY A 76 -12.92 6.15 13.22
N HIS A 77 -12.08 5.79 12.25
CA HIS A 77 -12.36 4.75 11.26
C HIS A 77 -11.67 3.41 11.58
N SER A 78 -10.81 3.38 12.60
CA SER A 78 -9.99 2.21 12.97
C SER A 78 -9.84 2.08 14.47
N CYS A 79 -9.24 0.97 14.92
CA CYS A 79 -8.84 0.81 16.31
C CYS A 79 -7.79 1.87 16.68
N SER A 80 -8.04 2.65 17.72
CA SER A 80 -7.15 3.74 18.16
C SER A 80 -5.90 3.27 18.90
N SER A 81 -5.83 2.01 19.32
CA SER A 81 -4.65 1.47 20.02
C SER A 81 -3.42 1.50 19.12
N LEU A 82 -2.30 2.03 19.62
CA LEU A 82 -1.03 2.11 18.89
C LEU A 82 -0.62 0.77 18.26
N ASP A 83 -0.70 -0.33 19.01
CA ASP A 83 -0.33 -1.67 18.50
C ASP A 83 -1.19 -2.09 17.30
N CYS A 84 -2.50 -1.79 17.35
CA CYS A 84 -3.40 -2.10 16.25
C CYS A 84 -3.11 -1.23 15.01
N ARG A 85 -2.72 0.03 15.21
CA ARG A 85 -2.34 0.95 14.13
C ARG A 85 -1.01 0.57 13.50
N ILE A 86 -0.03 0.14 14.29
CA ILE A 86 1.23 -0.43 13.81
C ILE A 86 0.96 -1.69 12.96
N ALA A 87 0.12 -2.60 13.46
CA ALA A 87 -0.27 -3.79 12.69
C ALA A 87 -1.06 -3.44 11.41
N ALA A 88 -1.84 -2.35 11.41
CA ALA A 88 -2.48 -1.83 10.21
C ALA A 88 -1.46 -1.28 9.21
N ALA A 89 -0.45 -0.53 9.67
CA ALA A 89 0.64 -0.05 8.83
C ALA A 89 1.42 -1.17 8.17
N ASP A 90 1.78 -2.22 8.93
CA ASP A 90 2.47 -3.40 8.39
C ASP A 90 1.59 -4.11 7.34
N ARG A 91 0.26 -4.19 7.56
CA ARG A 91 -0.68 -4.74 6.55
C ARG A 91 -0.77 -3.87 5.30
N VAL A 92 -0.87 -2.55 5.43
CA VAL A 92 -0.85 -1.62 4.29
C VAL A 92 0.42 -1.82 3.47
N ALA A 93 1.58 -1.94 4.13
CA ALA A 93 2.84 -2.17 3.46
C ALA A 93 2.88 -3.50 2.71
N ARG A 94 2.37 -4.59 3.30
CA ARG A 94 2.34 -5.91 2.66
C ARG A 94 1.35 -5.98 1.49
N SER A 95 0.15 -5.43 1.68
CA SER A 95 -0.93 -5.51 0.70
C SER A 95 -0.68 -4.57 -0.47
N PHE A 96 -0.46 -3.28 -0.20
CA PHE A 96 -0.37 -2.27 -1.25
C PHE A 96 1.06 -1.99 -1.67
N GLY A 97 2.03 -2.22 -0.79
CA GLY A 97 3.44 -2.02 -1.11
C GLY A 97 3.92 -2.89 -2.27
N LEU A 98 3.30 -4.03 -2.56
CA LEU A 98 3.60 -4.83 -3.75
C LEU A 98 2.71 -4.47 -4.95
N LEU A 99 1.40 -4.35 -4.70
CA LEU A 99 0.37 -4.20 -5.74
C LEU A 99 0.38 -2.83 -6.40
N SER A 100 0.71 -1.79 -5.66
CA SER A 100 0.62 -0.40 -6.13
C SER A 100 1.96 0.09 -6.62
N ASP A 101 1.93 0.94 -7.66
CA ASP A 101 3.10 1.72 -8.05
C ASP A 101 3.31 2.88 -7.09
N ARG A 102 2.20 3.57 -6.75
CA ARG A 102 2.16 4.61 -5.73
C ARG A 102 0.97 4.42 -4.82
N ILE A 103 1.18 4.78 -3.57
CA ILE A 103 0.18 4.75 -2.50
C ILE A 103 0.02 6.19 -2.01
N TRP A 104 -1.21 6.70 -2.05
CA TRP A 104 -1.56 8.02 -1.58
C TRP A 104 -2.29 7.91 -0.24
N MET A 105 -1.74 8.57 0.77
CA MET A 105 -2.34 8.71 2.09
C MET A 105 -2.64 10.17 2.37
N THR A 106 -3.70 10.48 3.10
CA THR A 106 -4.08 11.87 3.36
C THR A 106 -3.20 12.46 4.46
N ASP A 107 -2.66 13.67 4.23
CA ASP A 107 -1.88 14.40 5.21
C ASP A 107 -2.77 15.06 6.29
N LEU A 108 -3.33 14.22 7.15
CA LEU A 108 -4.12 14.68 8.29
C LEU A 108 -3.22 15.17 9.45
N LEU A 109 -1.90 15.07 9.33
CA LEU A 109 -0.97 15.63 10.31
C LEU A 109 -0.85 17.14 10.13
N SER A 110 -0.63 17.62 8.91
CA SER A 110 -0.57 19.06 8.64
C SER A 110 -1.89 19.74 9.01
N GLU A 111 -3.04 19.13 8.70
CA GLU A 111 -4.36 19.64 9.11
C GLU A 111 -4.48 19.82 10.63
N LYS A 112 -4.03 18.81 11.41
CA LYS A 112 -4.03 18.91 12.87
C LYS A 112 -3.15 20.05 13.39
N PHE A 113 -2.04 20.37 12.74
CA PHE A 113 -1.17 21.45 13.20
C PHE A 113 -1.68 22.84 12.83
N LEU A 114 -2.51 22.97 11.80
CA LEU A 114 -3.21 24.22 11.49
C LEU A 114 -4.29 24.52 12.53
N ASP A 115 -5.02 23.50 13.01
CA ASP A 115 -6.06 23.63 14.05
C ASP A 115 -5.67 22.96 15.38
N PHE A 116 -4.40 23.09 15.79
CA PHE A 116 -3.92 22.36 16.98
C PHE A 116 -4.56 22.87 18.29
N GLY A 117 -4.92 24.15 18.34
CA GLY A 117 -5.43 24.83 19.52
C GLY A 117 -4.48 24.76 20.73
N GLU A 118 -5.02 24.72 21.94
CA GLU A 118 -4.21 24.55 23.14
C GLU A 118 -3.57 23.14 23.20
N PRO A 119 -2.26 23.04 23.46
CA PRO A 119 -1.55 21.77 23.48
C PRO A 119 -1.80 21.02 24.79
N THR A 120 -2.60 19.95 24.71
CA THR A 120 -2.79 18.99 25.80
C THR A 120 -1.85 17.80 25.63
N ASP A 121 -1.49 17.13 26.73
CA ASP A 121 -0.62 15.95 26.66
C ASP A 121 -1.23 14.85 25.78
N ALA A 122 -2.56 14.68 25.80
CA ALA A 122 -3.26 13.73 24.95
C ALA A 122 -3.14 14.05 23.44
N LYS A 123 -3.20 15.33 23.04
CA LYS A 123 -2.99 15.74 21.64
C LYS A 123 -1.55 15.48 21.20
N ILE A 124 -0.60 15.75 22.08
CA ILE A 124 0.83 15.50 21.81
C ILE A 124 1.10 14.00 21.70
N ASP A 125 0.51 13.19 22.57
CA ASP A 125 0.62 11.73 22.51
C ASP A 125 0.08 11.17 21.19
N ASN A 126 -1.08 11.67 20.73
CA ASN A 126 -1.62 11.29 19.43
C ASN A 126 -0.66 11.59 18.26
N VAL A 127 0.04 12.73 18.30
CA VAL A 127 1.07 13.07 17.29
C VAL A 127 2.26 12.11 17.36
N ILE A 128 2.71 11.75 18.57
CA ILE A 128 3.81 10.80 18.77
C ILE A 128 3.39 9.42 18.22
N GLU A 129 2.20 8.96 18.56
CA GLU A 129 1.64 7.70 18.05
C GLU A 129 1.52 7.70 16.52
N ASP A 130 0.98 8.78 15.92
CA ASP A 130 0.91 8.95 14.48
C ASP A 130 2.30 8.81 13.85
N THR A 131 3.28 9.51 14.40
CA THR A 131 4.65 9.48 13.89
C THR A 131 5.24 8.07 13.99
N LEU A 132 5.06 7.37 15.12
CA LEU A 132 5.51 5.99 15.30
C LEU A 132 4.86 5.03 14.29
N VAL A 133 3.57 5.18 14.03
CA VAL A 133 2.86 4.39 12.99
C VAL A 133 3.46 4.66 11.62
N ILE A 134 3.72 5.93 11.27
CA ILE A 134 4.32 6.28 9.98
C ILE A 134 5.77 5.80 9.85
N THR A 135 6.55 5.72 10.94
CA THR A 135 7.93 5.19 10.88
C THR A 135 7.98 3.76 10.34
N ARG A 136 6.93 2.96 10.54
CA ARG A 136 6.80 1.62 9.96
C ARG A 136 6.77 1.63 8.44
N LEU A 137 6.23 2.69 7.85
CA LEU A 137 6.12 2.89 6.40
C LEU A 137 7.33 3.61 5.81
N LEU A 138 8.33 3.97 6.61
CA LEU A 138 9.50 4.73 6.16
C LEU A 138 10.23 4.10 4.96
N PRO A 139 10.36 2.75 4.85
CA PRO A 139 10.94 2.14 3.65
C PRO A 139 10.15 2.47 2.37
N LEU A 140 8.82 2.44 2.42
CA LEU A 140 7.96 2.77 1.28
C LEU A 140 7.98 4.27 0.95
N ILE A 141 8.04 5.12 1.97
CA ILE A 141 8.19 6.58 1.82
C ILE A 141 9.52 6.89 1.14
N SER A 142 10.61 6.31 1.65
CA SER A 142 11.97 6.54 1.13
C SER A 142 12.15 6.04 -0.31
N ALA A 143 11.39 5.01 -0.70
CA ALA A 143 11.34 4.51 -2.08
C ALA A 143 10.42 5.34 -2.99
N GLY A 144 9.75 6.38 -2.47
CA GLY A 144 8.80 7.20 -3.23
C GLY A 144 7.50 6.48 -3.62
N ILE A 145 7.24 5.31 -3.04
CA ILE A 145 6.05 4.49 -3.27
C ILE A 145 4.90 5.07 -2.46
N LEU A 146 5.10 5.31 -1.16
CA LEU A 146 4.09 5.96 -0.33
C LEU A 146 4.30 7.47 -0.33
N ARG A 147 3.25 8.20 -0.69
CA ARG A 147 3.21 9.66 -0.82
C ARG A 147 2.02 10.20 -0.05
N PHE A 148 2.08 11.49 0.26
CA PHE A 148 1.03 12.19 0.97
C PHE A 148 0.33 13.17 0.04
N LYS A 149 -0.99 13.21 0.15
CA LYS A 149 -1.83 14.20 -0.52
C LYS A 149 -2.39 15.18 0.50
N SER A 150 -2.61 16.41 0.08
CA SER A 150 -3.31 17.42 0.86
C SER A 150 -4.75 16.95 1.16
N PRO A 151 -5.26 17.12 2.39
CA PRO A 151 -6.68 16.91 2.69
C PRO A 151 -7.58 17.96 2.03
N TRP A 152 -7.00 19.06 1.53
CA TRP A 152 -7.73 20.20 0.98
C TRP A 152 -7.78 20.14 -0.55
N LEU A 153 -8.98 20.25 -1.11
CA LEU A 153 -9.17 20.47 -2.54
C LEU A 153 -9.81 21.81 -2.78
N SER A 154 -9.12 22.65 -3.54
CA SER A 154 -9.68 23.88 -4.08
C SER A 154 -10.92 23.57 -4.94
N THR A 155 -12.10 23.88 -4.40
CA THR A 155 -13.39 23.66 -5.05
C THR A 155 -14.22 24.92 -4.91
N CYS A 156 -14.88 25.38 -5.98
CA CYS A 156 -15.78 26.52 -5.88
C CYS A 156 -17.03 26.16 -5.06
N ASN A 157 -17.66 27.17 -4.42
CA ASN A 157 -18.81 26.96 -3.55
C ASN A 157 -19.94 26.17 -4.22
N SER A 158 -20.25 26.45 -5.49
CA SER A 158 -21.32 25.72 -6.20
C SER A 158 -21.00 24.23 -6.40
N CYS A 159 -19.74 23.89 -6.66
CA CYS A 159 -19.33 22.49 -6.78
C CYS A 159 -19.29 21.80 -5.40
N LEU A 160 -18.96 22.53 -4.34
CA LEU A 160 -19.01 22.02 -2.98
C LEU A 160 -20.45 21.76 -2.54
N GLU A 161 -21.37 22.69 -2.80
CA GLU A 161 -22.81 22.51 -2.51
C GLU A 161 -23.39 21.30 -3.26
N GLU A 162 -23.06 21.15 -4.54
CA GLU A 162 -23.49 19.98 -5.32
C GLU A 162 -22.89 18.67 -4.78
N PHE A 163 -21.62 18.68 -4.38
CA PHE A 163 -20.97 17.54 -3.74
C PHE A 163 -21.66 17.17 -2.43
N GLU A 164 -21.90 18.12 -1.54
CA GLU A 164 -22.56 17.87 -0.26
C GLU A 164 -24.00 17.37 -0.46
N ARG A 165 -24.73 17.91 -1.44
CA ARG A 165 -26.05 17.40 -1.83
C ARG A 165 -26.02 15.93 -2.26
N GLN A 166 -25.00 15.51 -3.00
CA GLN A 166 -24.83 14.11 -3.40
C GLN A 166 -24.49 13.21 -2.20
N VAL A 167 -23.68 13.71 -1.27
CA VAL A 167 -23.39 13.03 0.00
C VAL A 167 -24.67 12.83 0.81
N GLU A 168 -25.49 13.88 0.97
CA GLU A 168 -26.75 13.83 1.72
C GLU A 168 -27.74 12.82 1.12
N ILE A 169 -27.92 12.83 -0.21
CA ILE A 169 -28.80 11.87 -0.90
C ILE A 169 -28.31 10.44 -0.66
N SER A 170 -27.03 10.19 -0.90
CA SER A 170 -26.42 8.86 -0.71
C SER A 170 -26.51 8.41 0.75
N THR A 171 -26.36 9.34 1.69
CA THR A 171 -26.47 9.08 3.13
C THR A 171 -27.86 8.62 3.52
N ALA A 172 -28.90 9.33 3.08
CA ALA A 172 -30.29 8.99 3.41
C ALA A 172 -30.62 7.57 2.94
N GLU A 173 -30.22 7.23 1.71
CA GLU A 173 -30.51 5.94 1.11
C GLU A 173 -29.69 4.80 1.72
N LEU A 174 -28.39 5.02 1.98
CA LEU A 174 -27.53 4.01 2.61
C LEU A 174 -27.84 3.83 4.10
N THR A 175 -28.37 4.86 4.76
CA THR A 175 -28.86 4.74 6.14
C THR A 175 -29.97 3.71 6.23
N ASP A 176 -30.97 3.77 5.36
CA ASP A 176 -32.07 2.81 5.39
C ASP A 176 -31.60 1.36 5.14
N ILE A 177 -30.50 1.19 4.39
CA ILE A 177 -29.88 -0.12 4.15
C ILE A 177 -29.09 -0.62 5.36
N PHE A 178 -28.22 0.22 5.94
CA PHE A 178 -27.24 -0.20 6.94
C PHE A 178 -27.68 -0.01 8.39
N ILE A 179 -28.77 0.71 8.68
CA ILE A 179 -29.20 0.99 10.06
C ILE A 179 -29.39 -0.28 10.92
N SER A 180 -29.76 -1.40 10.30
CA SER A 180 -29.94 -2.68 10.99
C SER A 180 -28.63 -3.32 11.48
N GLU A 181 -27.49 -2.92 10.92
CA GLU A 181 -26.16 -3.39 11.34
C GLU A 181 -25.67 -2.66 12.59
N PHE A 182 -26.13 -1.42 12.81
CA PHE A 182 -25.72 -0.61 13.96
C PHE A 182 -26.46 -1.02 15.23
N LYS A 183 -25.74 -1.11 16.35
CA LYS A 183 -26.30 -1.42 17.67
C LYS A 183 -25.77 -0.47 18.71
N ILE A 184 -26.67 0.21 19.42
CA ILE A 184 -26.30 1.02 20.59
C ILE A 184 -26.32 0.16 21.84
N HIS A 185 -25.22 0.20 22.59
CA HIS A 185 -25.06 -0.44 23.88
C HIS A 185 -24.82 0.62 24.95
N LYS A 186 -25.71 0.68 25.94
CA LYS A 186 -25.56 1.57 27.10
C LYS A 186 -24.64 0.93 28.14
N ARG A 187 -23.79 1.74 28.77
CA ARG A 187 -22.97 1.35 29.94
C ARG A 187 -23.46 2.05 31.20
N ASP A 188 -23.07 1.50 32.34
CA ASP A 188 -23.31 2.14 33.64
C ASP A 188 -22.61 3.51 33.67
N GLY A 189 -23.29 4.53 34.22
CA GLY A 189 -22.77 5.90 34.28
C GLY A 189 -23.24 6.85 33.17
N GLY A 190 -24.10 6.38 32.25
CA GLY A 190 -24.68 7.22 31.19
C GLY A 190 -23.87 7.26 29.90
N ASP A 191 -22.75 6.53 29.85
CA ASP A 191 -21.96 6.31 28.65
C ASP A 191 -22.64 5.30 27.71
N PHE A 192 -22.31 5.38 26.42
CA PHE A 192 -22.72 4.37 25.46
C PHE A 192 -21.62 4.11 24.43
N TYR A 193 -21.72 2.97 23.77
CA TYR A 193 -20.94 2.70 22.57
C TYR A 193 -21.85 2.19 21.45
N VAL A 194 -21.46 2.47 20.22
CA VAL A 194 -22.14 2.00 19.02
C VAL A 194 -21.27 0.95 18.35
N ASP A 195 -21.80 -0.25 18.22
CA ASP A 195 -21.23 -1.30 17.38
C ASP A 195 -21.72 -1.10 15.96
N THR A 196 -20.79 -0.97 15.02
CA THR A 196 -21.11 -0.74 13.60
C THR A 196 -21.44 -2.03 12.85
N GLY A 197 -21.41 -3.19 13.51
CA GLY A 197 -21.71 -4.47 12.89
C GLY A 197 -20.81 -4.75 11.71
N THR A 198 -21.38 -5.20 10.58
CA THR A 198 -20.58 -5.53 9.40
C THR A 198 -20.25 -4.33 8.52
N CYS A 199 -20.63 -3.09 8.87
CA CYS A 199 -20.34 -1.90 8.06
C CYS A 199 -18.85 -1.62 7.88
N PHE A 200 -18.01 -2.17 8.76
CA PHE A 200 -16.56 -2.06 8.75
C PHE A 200 -15.93 -3.43 8.99
N ASP A 201 -14.77 -3.66 8.41
CA ASP A 201 -13.95 -4.83 8.70
C ASP A 201 -12.56 -4.41 9.25
N PRO A 202 -12.23 -4.73 10.51
CA PRO A 202 -13.11 -5.30 11.54
C PRO A 202 -14.20 -4.31 11.99
N SER A 203 -15.24 -4.80 12.69
CA SER A 203 -16.30 -3.93 13.22
C SER A 203 -15.76 -2.89 14.20
N LEU A 204 -16.27 -1.67 14.11
CA LEU A 204 -15.85 -0.56 14.96
C LEU A 204 -16.77 -0.43 16.17
N ARG A 205 -16.17 0.02 17.28
CA ARG A 205 -16.90 0.42 18.48
C ARG A 205 -16.67 1.91 18.72
N ILE A 206 -17.66 2.70 18.36
CA ILE A 206 -17.62 4.15 18.55
C ILE A 206 -18.06 4.44 19.99
N VAL A 207 -17.14 4.88 20.83
CA VAL A 207 -17.44 5.27 22.22
C VAL A 207 -17.80 6.74 22.24
N SER A 208 -18.93 7.07 22.86
CA SER A 208 -19.33 8.46 23.09
C SER A 208 -19.55 8.67 24.57
N GLN A 209 -18.95 9.73 25.10
CA GLN A 209 -19.25 10.24 26.43
C GLN A 209 -20.41 11.23 26.29
N THR A 210 -21.49 10.98 27.01
CA THR A 210 -22.62 11.90 27.07
C THR A 210 -22.41 12.85 28.25
N ASN A 211 -22.34 14.16 28.00
CA ASN A 211 -22.31 15.11 29.09
C ASN A 211 -23.59 15.02 29.91
N SER A 212 -23.48 15.26 31.22
CA SER A 212 -24.61 15.20 32.15
C SER A 212 -25.68 16.22 31.75
N GLY A 213 -26.73 15.77 31.04
CA GLY A 213 -27.86 16.62 30.61
C GLY A 213 -28.15 16.59 29.11
N ASP A 214 -27.27 16.04 28.28
CA ASP A 214 -27.52 15.94 26.83
C ASP A 214 -28.55 14.85 26.52
N LYS A 215 -29.44 15.12 25.56
CA LYS A 215 -30.42 14.15 25.07
C LYS A 215 -29.67 13.00 24.40
N PHE A 216 -29.97 11.77 24.81
CA PHE A 216 -29.40 10.58 24.20
C PHE A 216 -29.75 10.53 22.69
N PRO A 217 -28.75 10.48 21.79
CA PRO A 217 -29.00 10.49 20.36
C PRO A 217 -29.72 9.21 19.93
N THR A 218 -30.57 9.32 18.90
CA THR A 218 -31.26 8.14 18.35
C THR A 218 -30.29 7.29 17.52
N LEU A 219 -30.58 6.00 17.39
CA LEU A 219 -29.78 5.10 16.52
C LEU A 219 -29.64 5.68 15.11
N ARG A 220 -30.75 6.19 14.56
CA ARG A 220 -30.78 6.80 13.24
C ARG A 220 -29.87 8.02 13.14
N GLU A 221 -29.92 8.95 14.10
CA GLU A 221 -29.04 10.14 14.11
C GLU A 221 -27.55 9.77 14.12
N ILE A 222 -27.15 8.77 14.92
CA ILE A 222 -25.76 8.33 14.99
C ILE A 222 -25.35 7.64 13.70
N THR A 223 -26.20 6.75 13.18
CA THR A 223 -25.97 6.03 11.94
C THR A 223 -25.86 7.00 10.76
N GLU A 224 -26.80 7.94 10.62
CA GLU A 224 -26.77 8.97 9.57
C GLU A 224 -25.49 9.79 9.62
N LYS A 225 -25.07 10.24 10.82
CA LYS A 225 -23.82 10.98 10.98
C LYS A 225 -22.58 10.15 10.61
N CYS A 226 -22.54 8.89 11.04
CA CYS A 226 -21.44 7.97 10.72
C CYS A 226 -21.37 7.73 9.21
N ILE A 227 -22.50 7.42 8.58
CA ILE A 227 -22.61 7.14 7.15
C ILE A 227 -22.28 8.38 6.33
N TYR A 228 -22.77 9.56 6.74
CA TYR A 228 -22.46 10.83 6.09
C TYR A 228 -20.95 11.08 6.03
N ASN A 229 -20.27 10.97 7.17
CA ASN A 229 -18.82 11.18 7.24
C ASN A 229 -18.07 10.19 6.33
N GLU A 230 -18.43 8.91 6.37
CA GLU A 230 -17.82 7.86 5.54
C GLU A 230 -17.99 8.11 4.04
N ILE A 231 -19.22 8.42 3.62
CA ILE A 231 -19.52 8.69 2.21
C ILE A 231 -18.78 9.94 1.76
N ARG A 232 -18.80 11.00 2.58
CA ARG A 232 -18.13 12.26 2.29
C ARG A 232 -16.64 12.04 2.05
N THR A 233 -15.94 11.39 2.98
CA THR A 233 -14.50 11.13 2.86
C THR A 233 -14.17 10.18 1.70
N ALA A 234 -15.03 9.20 1.43
CA ALA A 234 -14.84 8.25 0.34
C ALA A 234 -14.98 8.91 -1.03
N LEU A 235 -16.06 9.68 -1.24
CA LEU A 235 -16.30 10.40 -2.49
C LEU A 235 -15.23 11.47 -2.72
N TRP A 236 -14.76 12.13 -1.65
CA TRP A 236 -13.64 13.07 -1.73
C TRP A 236 -12.36 12.38 -2.19
N THR A 237 -12.03 11.25 -1.57
CA THR A 237 -10.87 10.43 -1.95
C THR A 237 -10.98 9.87 -3.37
N ALA A 238 -12.18 9.50 -3.81
CA ALA A 238 -12.43 9.01 -5.17
C ALA A 238 -12.28 10.11 -6.22
N ARG A 239 -12.72 11.34 -5.90
CA ARG A 239 -12.50 12.50 -6.75
C ARG A 239 -11.01 12.74 -6.98
N GLU A 240 -10.18 12.60 -5.95
CA GLU A 240 -8.72 12.72 -6.08
C GLU A 240 -8.13 11.59 -6.89
N ALA A 241 -8.52 10.35 -6.59
CA ALA A 241 -8.10 9.18 -7.34
C ALA A 241 -8.46 9.29 -8.83
N SER A 242 -9.58 9.94 -9.17
CA SER A 242 -9.97 10.15 -10.56
C SER A 242 -8.97 11.02 -11.33
N PHE A 243 -8.27 11.96 -10.66
CA PHE A 243 -7.27 12.81 -11.30
C PHE A 243 -5.99 12.04 -11.65
N THR A 244 -5.63 11.04 -10.84
CA THR A 244 -4.45 10.18 -11.05
C THR A 244 -4.79 8.88 -11.78
N LYS A 245 -6.07 8.63 -12.10
CA LYS A 245 -6.58 7.33 -12.58
C LYS A 245 -6.29 6.19 -11.58
N GLY A 246 -6.20 6.52 -10.30
CA GLY A 246 -5.99 5.57 -9.22
C GLY A 246 -7.27 4.87 -8.79
N ALA A 247 -7.10 3.87 -7.92
CA ALA A 247 -8.18 3.17 -7.25
C ALA A 247 -8.29 3.61 -5.78
N VAL A 248 -9.51 3.69 -5.26
CA VAL A 248 -9.74 3.89 -3.82
C VAL A 248 -9.80 2.56 -3.11
N VAL A 249 -9.09 2.43 -2.00
CA VAL A 249 -9.16 1.26 -1.13
C VAL A 249 -9.68 1.66 0.23
N SER A 250 -10.71 0.97 0.67
CA SER A 250 -11.42 1.23 1.92
C SER A 250 -11.80 -0.07 2.59
N ASN A 251 -11.76 -0.11 3.92
CA ASN A 251 -12.31 -1.20 4.73
C ASN A 251 -13.77 -0.94 5.16
N SER A 252 -14.33 0.22 4.80
CA SER A 252 -15.69 0.62 5.10
C SER A 252 -16.61 0.19 3.97
N ARG A 253 -17.56 -0.72 4.27
CA ARG A 253 -18.58 -1.18 3.32
C ARG A 253 -19.53 -0.06 2.94
N VAL A 254 -19.78 0.85 3.88
CA VAL A 254 -20.61 2.05 3.67
C VAL A 254 -19.95 2.95 2.62
N ALA A 255 -18.66 3.25 2.80
CA ALA A 255 -17.88 4.03 1.84
C ALA A 255 -17.93 3.39 0.44
N MET A 256 -17.72 2.08 0.36
CA MET A 256 -17.71 1.35 -0.90
C MET A 256 -19.08 1.30 -1.58
N ALA A 257 -20.14 1.14 -0.80
CA ALA A 257 -21.51 1.25 -1.29
C ALA A 257 -21.78 2.65 -1.85
N GLY A 258 -21.30 3.71 -1.18
CA GLY A 258 -21.39 5.08 -1.67
C GLY A 258 -20.71 5.25 -3.03
N LEU A 259 -19.48 4.76 -3.17
CA LEU A 259 -18.73 4.81 -4.43
C LEU A 259 -19.43 4.05 -5.56
N LEU A 260 -19.84 2.80 -5.31
CA LEU A 260 -20.52 1.98 -6.33
C LEU A 260 -21.87 2.56 -6.74
N LYS A 261 -22.55 3.23 -5.80
CA LYS A 261 -23.81 3.91 -6.08
C LYS A 261 -23.60 5.11 -6.99
N GLN A 262 -22.58 5.92 -6.73
CA GLN A 262 -22.21 7.04 -7.60
C GLN A 262 -21.90 6.56 -9.03
N ASP A 263 -21.25 5.40 -9.16
CA ASP A 263 -20.98 4.76 -10.45
C ASP A 263 -22.21 4.08 -11.10
N GLY A 264 -23.36 4.03 -10.41
CA GLY A 264 -24.55 3.32 -10.89
C GLY A 264 -24.38 1.79 -10.93
N ARG A 265 -23.42 1.24 -10.19
CA ARG A 265 -23.07 -0.20 -10.14
C ARG A 265 -23.69 -0.94 -8.95
N LEU A 266 -24.22 -0.22 -7.96
CA LEU A 266 -24.82 -0.83 -6.79
C LEU A 266 -26.25 -1.30 -7.10
N ASN A 267 -26.39 -2.57 -7.47
CA ASN A 267 -27.69 -3.19 -7.73
C ASN A 267 -28.28 -3.89 -6.49
N ASP A 268 -27.45 -4.46 -5.62
CA ASP A 268 -27.87 -5.19 -4.41
C ASP A 268 -26.78 -5.20 -3.32
N VAL A 269 -27.18 -5.32 -2.04
CA VAL A 269 -26.30 -5.47 -0.87
C VAL A 269 -25.47 -6.75 -0.95
N ASN A 270 -25.96 -7.80 -1.62
CA ASN A 270 -25.19 -9.02 -1.85
C ASN A 270 -23.96 -8.78 -2.74
N THR A 271 -24.02 -7.83 -3.67
CA THR A 271 -22.87 -7.43 -4.49
C THR A 271 -21.75 -6.84 -3.62
N LEU A 272 -22.10 -6.12 -2.55
CA LEU A 272 -21.11 -5.61 -1.58
C LEU A 272 -20.44 -6.73 -0.81
N LYS A 273 -21.22 -7.70 -0.33
CA LYS A 273 -20.67 -8.86 0.40
C LYS A 273 -19.70 -9.68 -0.44
N LEU A 274 -19.96 -9.82 -1.74
CA LEU A 274 -19.03 -10.46 -2.68
C LEU A 274 -17.73 -9.66 -2.78
N LEU A 275 -17.84 -8.34 -2.96
CA LEU A 275 -16.69 -7.45 -3.04
C LEU A 275 -15.80 -7.45 -1.79
N ASP A 276 -16.40 -7.51 -0.60
CA ASP A 276 -15.64 -7.53 0.65
C ASP A 276 -14.90 -8.86 0.83
N ASN A 277 -15.55 -9.97 0.50
CA ASN A 277 -14.92 -11.29 0.57
C ASN A 277 -13.77 -11.45 -0.44
N GLU A 278 -13.79 -10.67 -1.54
CA GLU A 278 -12.72 -10.64 -2.55
C GLU A 278 -11.49 -9.83 -2.09
N ARG A 279 -11.63 -8.96 -1.08
CA ARG A 279 -10.57 -8.03 -0.64
C ARG A 279 -9.71 -8.54 0.50
N GLY A 280 -10.13 -9.59 1.20
CA GLY A 280 -9.34 -10.28 2.21
C GLY A 280 -8.20 -11.13 1.62
N LEU A 281 -7.52 -10.64 0.57
CA LEU A 281 -6.56 -11.45 -0.17
C LEU A 281 -5.19 -11.42 0.52
N THR A 282 -4.76 -12.60 0.94
CA THR A 282 -3.42 -12.85 1.47
C THR A 282 -2.59 -13.53 0.40
N ILE A 283 -1.60 -12.81 -0.13
CA ILE A 283 -0.63 -13.40 -1.06
C ILE A 283 0.31 -14.27 -0.21
N PRO A 284 0.46 -15.58 -0.51
CA PRO A 284 1.33 -16.47 0.26
C PRO A 284 2.75 -15.92 0.34
N TRP A 285 3.40 -16.09 1.50
CA TRP A 285 4.76 -15.61 1.82
C TRP A 285 4.90 -14.07 1.88
N VAL A 286 4.24 -13.32 1.00
CA VAL A 286 4.26 -11.85 1.03
C VAL A 286 3.60 -11.31 2.31
N SER A 287 2.59 -12.00 2.84
CA SER A 287 1.92 -11.61 4.10
C SER A 287 2.83 -11.66 5.34
N GLU A 288 3.99 -12.30 5.25
CA GLU A 288 4.97 -12.43 6.34
C GLU A 288 6.13 -11.44 6.23
N LEU A 289 6.26 -10.75 5.09
CA LEU A 289 7.35 -9.81 4.84
C LEU A 289 7.19 -8.51 5.64
N ASP A 290 8.30 -7.95 6.10
CA ASP A 290 8.33 -6.59 6.64
C ASP A 290 8.38 -5.53 5.52
N PRO A 291 8.13 -4.24 5.83
CA PRO A 291 8.13 -3.18 4.82
C PRO A 291 9.45 -3.02 4.04
N MET A 292 10.60 -3.33 4.63
CA MET A 292 11.89 -3.27 3.93
C MET A 292 12.04 -4.45 2.97
N GLN A 293 11.68 -5.65 3.41
CA GLN A 293 11.66 -6.86 2.59
C GLN A 293 10.70 -6.74 1.41
N ILE A 294 9.61 -5.97 1.53
CA ILE A 294 8.74 -5.63 0.40
C ILE A 294 9.48 -4.77 -0.64
N ILE A 295 10.33 -3.83 -0.23
CA ILE A 295 11.18 -3.06 -1.15
C ILE A 295 12.18 -3.98 -1.86
N ASP A 296 12.86 -4.84 -1.11
CA ASP A 296 13.81 -5.81 -1.66
C ASP A 296 13.11 -6.73 -2.68
N LEU A 297 11.93 -7.24 -2.34
CA LEU A 297 11.11 -8.06 -3.23
C LEU A 297 10.76 -7.32 -4.53
N ARG A 298 10.40 -6.03 -4.45
CA ARG A 298 10.11 -5.23 -5.65
C ARG A 298 11.34 -5.06 -6.53
N GLN A 299 12.51 -4.87 -5.92
CA GLN A 299 13.76 -4.72 -6.65
C GLN A 299 14.18 -6.04 -7.31
N GLU A 300 14.09 -7.16 -6.58
CA GLU A 300 14.46 -8.48 -7.09
C GLU A 300 13.49 -9.02 -8.15
N ALA A 301 12.21 -8.67 -8.05
CA ALA A 301 11.16 -9.15 -8.95
C ALA A 301 10.62 -8.07 -9.90
N SER A 302 11.43 -7.04 -10.21
CA SER A 302 11.00 -5.88 -11.01
C SER A 302 10.47 -6.26 -12.40
N GLU A 303 10.99 -7.33 -13.00
CA GLU A 303 10.54 -7.82 -14.32
C GLU A 303 9.19 -8.55 -14.25
N ALA A 304 8.88 -9.23 -13.14
CA ALA A 304 7.63 -9.97 -12.95
C ALA A 304 6.47 -9.09 -12.46
N LEU A 305 6.78 -7.98 -11.77
CA LEU A 305 5.78 -7.11 -11.15
C LEU A 305 4.67 -6.61 -12.08
N PRO A 306 4.97 -6.10 -13.30
CA PRO A 306 3.92 -5.59 -14.20
C PRO A 306 2.91 -6.68 -14.57
N PHE A 307 3.40 -7.87 -14.94
CA PHE A 307 2.54 -9.00 -15.30
C PHE A 307 1.73 -9.52 -14.12
N PHE A 308 2.35 -9.54 -12.93
CA PHE A 308 1.66 -9.92 -11.71
C PHE A 308 0.51 -8.97 -11.38
N ARG A 309 0.75 -7.66 -11.45
CA ARG A 309 -0.28 -6.64 -11.20
C ARG A 309 -1.40 -6.69 -12.24
N GLU A 310 -1.06 -6.90 -13.51
CA GLU A 310 -2.06 -7.06 -14.56
C GLU A 310 -2.97 -8.27 -14.30
N LYS A 311 -2.38 -9.43 -14.00
CA LYS A 311 -3.12 -10.65 -13.66
C LYS A 311 -3.98 -10.47 -12.42
N PHE A 312 -3.46 -9.76 -11.43
CA PHE A 312 -4.19 -9.47 -10.21
C PHE A 312 -5.36 -8.52 -10.45
N ALA A 313 -5.15 -7.45 -11.23
CA ALA A 313 -6.19 -6.51 -11.64
C ALA A 313 -7.28 -7.21 -12.47
N GLN A 314 -6.92 -8.10 -13.39
CA GLN A 314 -7.87 -8.91 -14.15
C GLN A 314 -8.72 -9.81 -13.24
N ALA A 315 -8.13 -10.39 -12.20
CA ALA A 315 -8.88 -11.23 -11.26
C ALA A 315 -9.77 -10.42 -10.29
N MET A 316 -9.43 -9.16 -10.02
CA MET A 316 -10.23 -8.23 -9.21
C MET A 316 -11.30 -7.48 -10.01
N ALA A 317 -11.17 -7.42 -11.33
CA ALA A 317 -12.18 -6.81 -12.18
C ALA A 317 -13.47 -7.65 -12.10
N ILE A 318 -14.52 -7.05 -11.53
CA ILE A 318 -15.84 -7.67 -11.42
C ILE A 318 -16.40 -7.87 -12.83
N ASP A 319 -16.35 -9.10 -13.35
CA ASP A 319 -17.18 -9.48 -14.48
C ASP A 319 -18.60 -9.74 -13.98
N ASN A 320 -19.53 -8.86 -14.36
CA ASN A 320 -20.95 -8.85 -13.94
C ASN A 320 -21.75 -10.13 -14.31
N SER A 321 -21.12 -11.19 -14.85
CA SER A 321 -21.83 -12.30 -15.50
C SER A 321 -21.84 -13.62 -14.74
N THR A 322 -21.03 -13.85 -13.69
CA THR A 322 -21.06 -15.14 -12.97
C THR A 322 -20.72 -15.03 -11.48
N ASN A 323 -21.48 -15.75 -10.64
CA ASN A 323 -21.30 -15.88 -9.18
C ASN A 323 -19.98 -16.62 -8.76
N ASN A 324 -18.96 -16.68 -9.61
CA ASN A 324 -17.75 -17.51 -9.43
C ASN A 324 -16.46 -16.72 -9.17
N ASN A 325 -16.52 -15.43 -8.81
CA ASN A 325 -15.32 -14.60 -8.67
C ASN A 325 -14.40 -14.99 -7.50
N GLN A 326 -14.93 -15.50 -6.38
CA GLN A 326 -14.09 -16.08 -5.32
C GLN A 326 -13.24 -17.26 -5.82
N ASP A 327 -13.79 -18.06 -6.72
CA ASP A 327 -13.04 -19.13 -7.37
C ASP A 327 -11.98 -18.56 -8.31
N SER A 328 -12.20 -17.40 -8.92
CA SER A 328 -11.21 -16.71 -9.76
C SER A 328 -9.96 -16.32 -8.97
N LEU A 329 -10.09 -15.67 -7.81
CA LEU A 329 -8.93 -15.29 -6.99
C LEU A 329 -8.20 -16.50 -6.39
N LYS A 330 -8.94 -17.50 -5.89
CA LYS A 330 -8.33 -18.76 -5.41
C LYS A 330 -7.62 -19.50 -6.54
N LYS A 331 -8.20 -19.51 -7.74
CA LYS A 331 -7.58 -20.06 -8.95
C LYS A 331 -6.33 -19.29 -9.32
N LEU A 332 -6.33 -17.95 -9.27
CA LEU A 332 -5.14 -17.14 -9.50
C LEU A 332 -4.03 -17.48 -8.50
N ILE A 333 -4.34 -17.58 -7.20
CA ILE A 333 -3.34 -17.97 -6.18
C ILE A 333 -2.79 -19.37 -6.45
N THR A 334 -3.65 -20.30 -6.88
CA THR A 334 -3.24 -21.67 -7.24
C THR A 334 -2.34 -21.66 -8.48
N GLU A 335 -2.71 -20.90 -9.52
CA GLU A 335 -1.92 -20.71 -10.74
C GLU A 335 -0.56 -20.09 -10.43
N LEU A 336 -0.50 -19.06 -9.57
CA LEU A 336 0.76 -18.45 -9.16
C LEU A 336 1.67 -19.43 -8.41
N ARG A 337 1.10 -20.31 -7.57
CA ARG A 337 1.86 -21.37 -6.90
C ARG A 337 2.39 -22.40 -7.90
N GLU A 338 1.57 -22.84 -8.83
CA GLU A 338 1.99 -23.76 -9.89
C GLU A 338 3.12 -23.15 -10.74
N GLN A 339 2.95 -21.90 -11.17
CA GLN A 339 3.99 -21.16 -11.90
C GLN A 339 5.27 -21.00 -11.07
N SER A 340 5.17 -20.75 -9.75
CA SER A 340 6.36 -20.66 -8.90
C SER A 340 7.15 -21.98 -8.84
N ILE A 341 6.47 -23.12 -8.90
CA ILE A 341 7.12 -24.44 -8.94
C ILE A 341 7.79 -24.65 -10.30
N GLU A 342 7.10 -24.32 -11.40
CA GLU A 342 7.64 -24.42 -12.75
C GLU A 342 8.87 -23.53 -12.93
N VAL A 343 8.76 -22.24 -12.57
CA VAL A 343 9.86 -21.25 -12.63
C VAL A 343 11.06 -21.74 -11.82
N ARG A 344 10.85 -22.28 -10.62
CA ARG A 344 11.93 -22.83 -9.80
C ARG A 344 12.60 -24.04 -10.47
N ALA A 345 11.82 -24.94 -11.07
CA ALA A 345 12.35 -26.09 -11.79
C ALA A 345 13.14 -25.66 -13.05
N GLU A 346 12.66 -24.66 -13.79
CA GLU A 346 13.35 -24.11 -14.95
C GLU A 346 14.66 -23.41 -14.56
N LEU A 347 14.65 -22.55 -13.53
CA LEU A 347 15.86 -21.86 -13.05
C LEU A 347 16.93 -22.84 -12.57
N THR A 348 16.55 -23.87 -11.81
CA THR A 348 17.48 -24.90 -11.34
C THR A 348 18.05 -25.74 -12.48
N SER A 349 17.22 -26.06 -13.49
CA SER A 349 17.67 -26.73 -14.71
C SER A 349 18.66 -25.88 -15.51
N LEU A 350 18.36 -24.60 -15.70
CA LEU A 350 19.24 -23.65 -16.39
C LEU A 350 20.56 -23.45 -15.66
N GLN A 351 20.54 -23.29 -14.34
CA GLN A 351 21.76 -23.16 -13.53
C GLN A 351 22.63 -24.43 -13.62
N LYS A 352 22.01 -25.61 -13.62
CA LYS A 352 22.74 -26.88 -13.78
C LYS A 352 23.36 -26.98 -15.18
N ASN A 353 22.63 -26.62 -16.23
CA ASN A 353 23.11 -26.67 -17.60
C ASN A 353 24.21 -25.65 -17.86
N SER A 354 24.07 -24.42 -17.37
CA SER A 354 25.10 -23.39 -17.50
C SER A 354 26.38 -23.80 -16.77
N SER A 355 26.29 -24.36 -15.55
CA SER A 355 27.46 -24.85 -14.82
C SER A 355 28.20 -25.98 -15.55
N ARG A 356 27.47 -26.87 -16.24
CA ARG A 356 28.06 -27.95 -17.06
C ARG A 356 28.72 -27.41 -18.33
N PHE A 357 28.08 -26.44 -18.98
CA PHE A 357 28.63 -25.76 -20.14
C PHE A 357 29.94 -25.07 -19.78
N TRP A 358 29.96 -24.24 -18.73
CA TRP A 358 31.17 -23.57 -18.28
C TRP A 358 32.29 -24.53 -17.91
N LYS A 359 31.99 -25.62 -17.17
CA LYS A 359 33.00 -26.65 -16.85
C LYS A 359 33.61 -27.29 -18.10
N THR A 360 32.78 -27.62 -19.08
CA THR A 360 33.24 -28.21 -20.36
C THR A 360 34.06 -27.19 -21.15
N THR A 361 33.57 -25.96 -21.30
CA THR A 361 34.22 -24.91 -22.08
C THR A 361 35.55 -24.47 -21.47
N TYR A 362 35.63 -24.29 -20.14
CA TYR A 362 36.90 -24.04 -19.46
C TYR A 362 37.86 -25.23 -19.57
N GLY A 363 37.36 -26.47 -19.52
CA GLY A 363 38.17 -27.66 -19.77
C GLY A 363 38.76 -27.70 -21.17
N VAL A 364 37.95 -27.40 -22.19
CA VAL A 364 38.40 -27.34 -23.59
C VAL A 364 39.36 -26.17 -23.81
N LEU A 365 39.07 -24.99 -23.27
CA LEU A 365 39.98 -23.83 -23.31
C LEU A 365 41.32 -24.14 -22.64
N GLY A 366 41.30 -24.72 -21.44
CA GLY A 366 42.51 -25.11 -20.72
C GLY A 366 43.34 -26.13 -21.51
N LEU A 367 42.69 -27.14 -22.10
CA LEU A 367 43.37 -28.14 -22.93
C LEU A 367 43.91 -27.56 -24.24
N SER A 368 43.14 -26.70 -24.92
CA SER A 368 43.57 -26.10 -26.18
C SER A 368 44.71 -25.10 -25.99
N ILE A 369 44.67 -24.27 -24.94
CA ILE A 369 45.81 -23.40 -24.56
C ILE A 369 47.03 -24.25 -24.21
N SER A 370 46.86 -25.32 -23.42
CA SER A 370 47.97 -26.21 -23.02
C SER A 370 48.57 -26.97 -24.20
N ALA A 371 47.74 -27.47 -25.12
CA ALA A 371 48.19 -28.19 -26.30
C ALA A 371 48.89 -27.27 -27.31
N TYR A 372 48.41 -26.03 -27.48
CA TYR A 372 49.03 -25.07 -28.38
C TYR A 372 50.36 -24.53 -27.86
N GLY A 373 50.46 -24.24 -26.55
CA GLY A 373 51.70 -23.77 -25.92
C GLY A 373 52.84 -24.79 -25.94
N VAL A 374 52.53 -26.09 -26.12
CA VAL A 374 53.54 -27.15 -26.28
C VAL A 374 53.95 -27.35 -27.74
N ALA A 375 53.10 -26.99 -28.71
CA ALA A 375 53.29 -27.35 -30.11
C ALA A 375 53.98 -26.27 -30.96
N ASN A 376 53.78 -24.98 -30.67
CA ASN A 376 54.35 -23.89 -31.45
C ASN A 376 54.86 -22.80 -30.51
N ASP A 377 56.17 -22.53 -30.52
CA ASP A 377 56.81 -21.41 -29.81
C ASP A 377 56.35 -20.01 -30.29
N GLU A 378 55.30 -19.93 -31.13
CA GLU A 378 54.74 -18.70 -31.69
C GLU A 378 53.39 -18.35 -31.07
N VAL A 379 53.39 -17.33 -30.21
CA VAL A 379 52.24 -16.88 -29.41
C VAL A 379 51.08 -16.30 -30.26
N PHE A 380 51.37 -15.79 -31.46
CA PHE A 380 50.38 -15.04 -32.26
C PHE A 380 49.32 -15.92 -32.96
N ALA A 381 49.66 -17.14 -33.40
CA ALA A 381 48.70 -18.03 -34.06
C ALA A 381 47.64 -18.59 -33.08
N GLY A 382 48.01 -18.76 -31.81
CA GLY A 382 47.09 -19.21 -30.75
C GLY A 382 45.95 -18.23 -30.47
N MET A 383 46.18 -16.92 -30.64
CA MET A 383 45.13 -15.91 -30.41
C MET A 383 44.00 -15.95 -31.45
N ALA A 384 44.30 -16.26 -32.71
CA ALA A 384 43.29 -16.35 -33.77
C ALA A 384 42.32 -17.53 -33.55
N GLY A 385 42.81 -18.64 -32.96
CA GLY A 385 41.99 -19.81 -32.62
C GLY A 385 41.06 -19.61 -31.42
N LEU A 386 41.28 -18.59 -30.59
CA LEU A 386 40.44 -18.29 -29.42
C LEU A 386 39.18 -17.48 -29.78
N LEU A 387 39.19 -16.75 -30.90
CA LEU A 387 38.06 -15.90 -31.32
C LEU A 387 36.73 -16.67 -31.47
N PRO A 388 36.67 -17.85 -32.10
CA PRO A 388 35.43 -18.63 -32.19
C PRO A 388 34.91 -19.08 -30.82
N ILE A 389 35.80 -19.40 -29.88
CA ILE A 389 35.43 -19.82 -28.52
C ILE A 389 34.87 -18.62 -27.74
N ILE A 390 35.51 -17.44 -27.87
CA ILE A 390 35.01 -16.20 -27.26
C ILE A 390 33.63 -15.85 -27.83
N HIS A 391 33.42 -15.99 -29.14
CA HIS A 391 32.12 -15.73 -29.75
C HIS A 391 31.05 -16.69 -29.22
N LEU A 392 31.36 -17.99 -29.11
CA LEU A 392 30.45 -18.99 -28.53
C LEU A 392 30.13 -18.70 -27.05
N LEU A 393 31.10 -18.18 -26.28
CA LEU A 393 30.87 -17.72 -24.90
C LEU A 393 29.93 -16.52 -24.83
N ILE A 394 30.09 -15.54 -25.74
CA ILE A 394 29.21 -14.37 -25.82
C ILE A 394 27.79 -14.80 -26.20
N ASP A 395 27.65 -15.65 -27.22
CA ASP A 395 26.34 -16.13 -27.70
C ASP A 395 25.64 -16.96 -26.62
N HIS A 396 26.36 -17.89 -25.96
CA HIS A 396 25.81 -18.66 -24.85
C HIS A 396 25.41 -17.76 -23.68
N LYS A 397 26.22 -16.75 -23.34
CA LYS A 397 25.88 -15.79 -22.28
C LYS A 397 24.62 -15.01 -22.64
N SER A 398 24.53 -14.48 -23.86
CA SER A 398 23.36 -13.71 -24.30
C SER A 398 22.09 -14.56 -24.36
N GLY A 399 22.19 -15.80 -24.85
CA GLY A 399 21.08 -16.76 -24.86
C GLY A 399 20.63 -17.14 -23.45
N HIS A 400 21.58 -17.41 -22.55
CA HIS A 400 21.26 -17.73 -21.15
C HIS A 400 20.60 -16.55 -20.43
N GLU A 401 21.09 -15.32 -20.63
CA GLU A 401 20.48 -14.11 -20.05
C GLU A 401 19.06 -13.88 -20.57
N ALA A 402 18.81 -14.10 -21.87
CA ALA A 402 17.48 -14.00 -22.45
C ALA A 402 16.52 -15.08 -21.91
N GLU A 403 17.00 -16.32 -21.75
CA GLU A 403 16.21 -17.41 -21.15
C GLU A 403 15.89 -17.12 -19.67
N VAL A 404 16.87 -16.64 -18.90
CA VAL A 404 16.66 -16.24 -17.50
C VAL A 404 15.65 -15.10 -17.44
N SER A 405 15.80 -14.05 -18.23
CA SER A 405 14.87 -12.91 -18.26
C SER A 405 13.42 -13.32 -18.60
N LYS A 406 13.26 -14.28 -19.52
CA LYS A 406 11.94 -14.87 -19.84
C LYS A 406 11.31 -15.59 -18.64
N ILE A 407 12.12 -16.21 -17.80
CA ILE A 407 11.65 -16.96 -16.63
C ILE A 407 11.41 -16.01 -15.45
N THR A 408 12.27 -15.01 -15.25
CA THR A 408 12.15 -14.00 -14.18
C THR A 408 11.02 -13.00 -14.42
N SER A 409 10.53 -12.87 -15.65
CA SER A 409 9.32 -12.08 -15.97
C SER A 409 8.00 -12.82 -15.70
N LYS A 410 8.01 -14.13 -15.42
CA LYS A 410 6.79 -14.87 -15.05
C LYS A 410 6.29 -14.40 -13.66
N PRO A 411 4.98 -14.19 -13.45
CA PRO A 411 4.48 -13.61 -12.20
C PRO A 411 4.68 -14.54 -10.98
N GLY A 412 4.74 -15.86 -11.19
CA GLY A 412 5.13 -16.82 -10.15
C GLY A 412 6.54 -16.62 -9.57
N TYR A 413 7.43 -15.88 -10.25
CA TYR A 413 8.77 -15.57 -9.76
C TYR A 413 8.75 -14.73 -8.46
N ILE A 414 7.76 -13.86 -8.29
CA ILE A 414 7.59 -13.05 -7.07
C ILE A 414 7.47 -13.94 -5.84
N LEU A 415 6.73 -15.04 -5.94
CA LEU A 415 6.54 -15.96 -4.81
C LEU A 415 7.82 -16.70 -4.44
N ILE A 416 8.65 -17.05 -5.43
CA ILE A 416 9.98 -17.64 -5.19
C ILE A 416 10.84 -16.64 -4.43
N LYS A 417 10.87 -15.38 -4.88
CA LYS A 417 11.67 -14.34 -4.25
C LYS A 417 11.20 -13.97 -2.86
N ALA A 418 9.89 -13.91 -2.63
CA ALA A 418 9.35 -13.74 -1.28
C ALA A 418 9.81 -14.86 -0.35
N GLN A 419 9.78 -16.12 -0.82
CA GLN A 419 10.25 -17.26 -0.03
C GLN A 419 11.77 -17.22 0.21
N ASP A 420 12.55 -16.83 -0.80
CA ASP A 420 14.01 -16.70 -0.67
C ASP A 420 14.35 -15.61 0.36
N ILE A 421 13.70 -14.44 0.32
CA ILE A 421 13.90 -13.36 1.29
C ILE A 421 13.58 -13.84 2.71
N LEU A 422 12.46 -14.54 2.91
CA LEU A 422 12.11 -15.11 4.22
C LEU A 422 13.14 -16.13 4.71
N ALA A 423 13.70 -16.94 3.81
CA ALA A 423 14.68 -17.96 4.16
C ALA A 423 16.03 -17.38 4.61
N HIS A 424 16.38 -16.17 4.15
CA HIS A 424 17.63 -15.48 4.51
C HIS A 424 17.46 -14.46 5.65
N ALA A 425 16.23 -14.26 6.16
CA ALA A 425 15.93 -13.34 7.25
C ALA A 425 16.22 -13.92 8.65
N HIS A 426 16.51 -15.22 8.73
CA HIS A 426 16.92 -15.95 9.95
C HIS A 426 18.42 -16.22 9.94
#